data_AF-A0A4Q3IN35-F1
#
_entry.id   AF-A0A4Q3IN35-F1
#
_cell.length_a   1.000
_cell.length_b   1.000
_cell.length_c   1.000
_cell.angle_alpha   90.00
_cell.angle_beta   90.00
_cell.angle_gamma   90.00
#
_symmetry.space_group_name_H-M   'P 1'
#
loop_
_entity.id
_entity.type
_entity.pdbx_description
1 polymer ?
#
loop_
_entity_poly.entity_id
_entity_poly.type
_entity_poly.pdbx_seq_one_letter_code
_entity_poly.pdbx_strand_id
1 'polypeptide(L)' 'RERVEGEAFQIQRGQRAITVTVSIGVASRRAGDAGPVEMMKRADEAVYRAKAAGRNRVIVASAA' A
#
# COMPACT_ATOMS: atom_id res chain seq x y z
N ARG A 1 7.04 -3.89 -3.23
CA ARG A 1 6.38 -5.00 -2.52
C ARG A 1 7.25 -6.25 -2.55
N GLU A 2 7.65 -6.73 -3.73
CA GLU A 2 8.54 -7.90 -3.92
C GLU A 2 9.79 -7.88 -3.04
N ARG A 3 10.53 -6.76 -2.98
CA ARG A 3 11.70 -6.65 -2.10
C ARG A 3 11.37 -6.81 -0.61
N VAL A 4 10.21 -6.32 -0.17
CA VAL A 4 9.78 -6.42 1.23
C VAL A 4 9.36 -7.85 1.58
N GLU A 5 8.72 -8.57 0.66
CA GLU A 5 8.32 -9.97 0.90
C GLU A 5 9.47 -10.97 0.70
N GLY A 6 10.47 -10.63 -0.11
CA GLY A 6 11.63 -11.49 -0.39
C GLY A 6 12.70 -11.47 0.70
N GLU A 7 12.68 -10.49 1.60
CA GLU A 7 13.69 -10.33 2.66
C GLU A 7 13.02 -10.36 4.04
N ALA A 8 13.47 -11.26 4.91
CA ALA A 8 12.97 -11.33 6.28
C ALA A 8 13.50 -10.18 7.13
N PHE A 9 12.61 -9.52 7.88
CA PHE A 9 12.97 -8.42 8.76
C PHE A 9 13.58 -8.95 10.05
N GLN A 10 14.80 -8.50 10.34
CA GLN A 10 15.48 -8.80 11.60
C GLN A 10 14.91 -7.95 12.73
N ILE A 11 14.40 -8.61 13.76
CA ILE A 11 13.87 -7.99 14.98
C ILE A 11 14.61 -8.53 16.19
N GLN A 12 14.36 -7.97 17.39
CA GLN A 12 14.98 -8.41 18.64
C GLN A 12 16.53 -8.47 18.53
N ARG A 13 17.14 -7.41 17.99
CA ARG A 13 18.60 -7.33 17.76
C ARG A 13 19.15 -8.50 16.92
N GLY A 14 18.38 -8.97 15.93
CA GLY A 14 18.80 -10.06 15.04
C GLY A 14 18.59 -11.46 15.60
N GLN A 15 17.98 -11.60 16.79
CA GLN A 15 17.67 -12.90 17.37
C GLN A 15 16.46 -13.58 16.72
N ARG A 16 15.65 -12.82 15.97
CA ARG A 16 14.46 -13.34 15.29
C ARG A 16 14.28 -12.66 13.93
N ALA A 17 13.90 -13.45 12.94
CA ALA A 17 13.50 -12.98 11.62
C ALA A 17 12.00 -13.19 11.43
N ILE A 18 11.32 -12.22 10.81
CA ILE A 18 9.90 -12.33 10.46
C ILE A 18 9.69 -11.97 8.98
N THR A 19 8.83 -12.73 8.31
CA THR A 19 8.36 -12.39 6.96
C THR A 19 7.28 -11.32 7.07
N VAL A 20 7.42 -10.23 6.31
CA VAL A 20 6.47 -9.12 6.28
C VAL A 20 6.02 -8.89 4.86
N THR A 21 4.77 -8.46 4.69
CA THR A 21 4.25 -8.01 3.39
C THR A 21 3.64 -6.63 3.52
N VAL A 22 3.45 -5.94 2.39
CA VAL A 22 2.82 -4.62 2.33
C VAL A 22 1.63 -4.63 1.38
N SER A 23 0.58 -3.90 1.75
CA SER A 23 -0.56 -3.60 0.87
C SER A 23 -0.48 -2.13 0.50
N ILE A 24 -0.52 -1.83 -0.79
CA ILE A 24 -0.23 -0.49 -1.33
C ILE A 24 -1.43 0.00 -2.12
N GLY A 25 -1.89 1.21 -1.81
CA GLY A 25 -2.86 1.95 -2.60
C GLY A 25 -2.17 3.07 -3.36
N VAL A 26 -2.48 3.21 -4.65
CA VAL A 26 -1.89 4.22 -5.52
C VAL A 26 -2.98 5.09 -6.10
N ALA A 27 -2.79 6.40 -6.10
CA ALA A 27 -3.66 7.34 -6.78
C ALA A 27 -2.82 8.40 -7.51
N SER A 28 -3.36 8.89 -8.63
CA SER A 28 -2.83 10.04 -9.35
C SER A 28 -3.74 11.24 -9.16
N ARG A 29 -3.16 12.44 -9.23
CA ARG A 29 -3.92 13.69 -9.24
C ARG A 29 -4.82 13.73 -10.47
N ARG A 30 -6.04 14.23 -10.30
CA ARG A 30 -7.04 14.40 -11.36
C ARG A 30 -7.34 15.87 -11.60
N ALA A 31 -7.81 16.16 -12.81
CA ALA A 31 -8.50 17.42 -13.06
C ALA A 31 -9.76 17.45 -12.18
N GLY A 32 -9.96 18.54 -11.44
CA GLY A 32 -11.06 18.67 -10.49
C GLY A 32 -10.70 18.29 -9.04
N ASP A 33 -9.52 17.73 -8.77
CA ASP A 33 -9.07 17.60 -7.38
C ASP A 33 -8.89 19.01 -6.77
N ALA A 34 -9.65 19.33 -5.73
CA ALA A 34 -9.57 20.60 -5.01
C ALA A 34 -8.21 20.79 -4.29
N GLY A 35 -7.52 19.67 -4.01
CA GLY A 35 -6.19 19.69 -3.44
C GLY A 35 -5.62 18.28 -3.20
N PRO A 36 -4.42 18.18 -2.61
CA PRO A 36 -3.74 16.90 -2.37
C PRO A 36 -4.53 15.91 -1.51
N VAL A 37 -5.42 16.41 -0.64
CA VAL A 37 -6.22 15.61 0.28
C VAL A 37 -7.15 14.65 -0.45
N GLU A 38 -7.74 15.06 -1.57
CA GLU A 38 -8.67 14.20 -2.33
C GLU A 38 -7.93 13.06 -3.03
N MET A 39 -6.75 13.34 -3.60
CA MET A 39 -5.87 12.30 -4.12
C MET A 39 -5.43 11.33 -3.01
N MET A 40 -5.08 11.85 -1.83
CA MET A 40 -4.66 11.03 -0.70
C MET A 40 -5.79 10.11 -0.20
N LYS A 41 -7.03 10.63 -0.12
CA LYS A 41 -8.21 9.83 0.24
C LYS A 41 -8.41 8.67 -0.74
N ARG A 42 -8.28 8.91 -2.05
CA ARG A 42 -8.36 7.85 -3.07
C ARG A 42 -7.25 6.80 -2.93
N ALA A 43 -6.04 7.22 -2.57
CA ALA A 43 -4.94 6.30 -2.31
C ALA A 43 -5.21 5.44 -1.07
N ASP A 44 -5.73 6.02 0.01
CA ASP A 44 -6.10 5.29 1.24
C ASP A 44 -7.24 4.29 1.00
N GLU A 45 -8.28 4.68 0.27
CA GLU A 45 -9.35 3.77 -0.14
C GLU A 45 -8.80 2.58 -0.95
N ALA A 46 -7.80 2.82 -1.81
CA ALA A 46 -7.13 1.76 -2.55
C ALA A 46 -6.30 0.83 -1.63
N VAL A 47 -5.67 1.34 -0.55
CA VAL A 47 -5.02 0.52 0.49
C VAL A 47 -6.07 -0.38 1.16
N TYR A 48 -7.22 0.16 1.52
CA TYR A 48 -8.31 -0.61 2.12
C TYR A 48 -8.78 -1.73 1.20
N ARG A 49 -9.00 -1.45 -0.09
CA ARG A 49 -9.33 -2.48 -1.08
C ARG A 49 -8.23 -3.54 -1.19
N ALA A 50 -6.96 -3.14 -1.17
CA ALA A 50 -5.84 -4.09 -1.25
C ALA A 50 -5.84 -5.05 -0.05
N LYS A 51 -6.10 -4.53 1.16
CA LYS A 51 -6.24 -5.34 2.38
C LYS A 51 -7.44 -6.29 2.31
N ALA A 52 -8.60 -5.80 1.89
CA ALA A 52 -9.83 -6.58 1.78
C ALA A 52 -9.71 -7.71 0.73
N ALA A 53 -9.02 -7.45 -0.37
CA ALA A 53 -8.82 -8.43 -1.44
C ALA A 53 -7.76 -9.51 -1.12
N GLY A 54 -7.23 -9.57 0.12
CA GLY A 54 -6.27 -10.59 0.54
C GLY A 54 -4.85 -10.08 0.82
N ARG A 55 -4.67 -8.76 0.98
CA ARG A 55 -3.38 -8.11 1.30
C ARG A 55 -2.31 -8.42 0.24
N ASN A 56 -1.06 -8.12 0.58
CA ASN A 56 0.15 -8.35 -0.22
C ASN A 56 -0.02 -8.02 -1.72
N ARG A 57 -0.59 -6.84 -2.01
CA ARG A 57 -0.86 -6.40 -3.39
C ARG A 57 -0.90 -4.90 -3.52
N VAL A 58 -0.88 -4.46 -4.78
CA VAL A 58 -1.04 -3.06 -5.18
C VAL A 58 -2.42 -2.91 -5.81
N ILE A 59 -3.17 -1.88 -5.40
CA ILE A 59 -4.39 -1.46 -6.09
C ILE A 59 -4.24 0.01 -6.49
N VAL A 60 -4.53 0.28 -7.75
CA VAL A 60 -4.62 1.65 -8.27
C VAL A 60 -6.06 2.12 -8.14
N ALA A 61 -6.27 3.33 -7.62
CA ALA A 61 -7.59 3.94 -7.57
C ALA A 61 -8.10 4.21 -8.99
N SER A 62 -9.27 3.66 -9.33
CA SER A 62 -9.86 3.80 -10.66
C SER A 62 -10.02 5.26 -11.03
N ALA A 63 -9.50 5.67 -12.18
CA ALA A 63 -9.83 6.96 -12.78
C ALA A 63 -11.32 6.91 -13.16
N ALA A 64 -12.15 7.52 -12.32
CA ALA A 64 -13.41 8.08 -12.78
C ALA A 64 -13.10 9.49 -13.25
#